data_AF-A0A7R8CB80-F1
#
_entry.id   AF-A0A7R8CB80-F1
#
_cell.length_a   1.000
_cell.length_b   1.000
_cell.length_c   1.000
_cell.angle_alpha   90.00
_cell.angle_beta   90.00
_cell.angle_gamma   90.00
#
_symmetry.space_group_name_H-M   'P 1'
#
loop_
_entity.id
_entity.type
_entity.pdbx_description
1 polymer ?
#
loop_
_entity_poly.entity_id
_entity_poly.type
_entity_poly.pdbx_seq_one_letter_code
_entity_poly.pdbx_strand_id
1 'polypeptide(L)'
;MKTLRTLLLFLTQYDAVTFHGLVSALRTTENAMKTGGWMLLDSAETLFLTAETRLTGSKMDSTPKKPKLQNFYIEENPKWLALSDILREIKENISPDSFPTEKILILTSDSRTARQLEEYLSTGAQKLLRKLFNKSVALTDKFGRLDNGEGEVFQEDRPRKNKGGVGKKVQQK
;
A
#
# COMPACT_ATOMS: atom_id res chain seq x y z
N MET A 1 -4.40 3.21 -22.75
CA MET A 1 -3.84 4.27 -21.86
C MET A 1 -4.44 4.31 -20.45
N LYS A 2 -4.76 3.16 -19.83
CA LYS A 2 -5.27 3.13 -18.44
C LYS A 2 -4.14 2.81 -17.45
N THR A 3 -3.30 1.82 -17.76
CA THR A 3 -2.21 1.36 -16.87
C THR A 3 -1.13 2.41 -16.62
N LEU A 4 -0.64 3.10 -17.65
CA LEU A 4 0.33 4.19 -17.47
C LEU A 4 -0.20 5.33 -16.60
N ARG A 5 -1.49 5.68 -16.77
CA ARG A 5 -2.15 6.67 -15.92
C ARG A 5 -2.22 6.21 -14.47
N THR A 6 -2.56 4.94 -14.23
CA THR A 6 -2.55 4.35 -12.88
C THR A 6 -1.16 4.33 -12.27
N LEU A 7 -0.12 3.98 -13.03
CA LEU A 7 1.27 4.00 -12.56
C LEU A 7 1.70 5.40 -12.11
N LEU A 8 1.42 6.43 -12.91
CA LEU A 8 1.76 7.81 -12.58
C LEU A 8 0.99 8.32 -11.34
N LEU A 9 -0.29 7.95 -11.23
CA LEU A 9 -1.11 8.26 -10.07
C LEU A 9 -0.51 7.61 -8.81
N PHE A 10 -0.13 6.35 -8.88
CA PHE A 10 0.39 5.62 -7.74
C PHE A 10 1.76 6.14 -7.29
N LEU A 11 2.60 6.56 -8.23
CA LEU A 11 3.90 7.14 -7.95
C LEU A 11 3.81 8.45 -7.16
N THR A 12 2.78 9.27 -7.43
CA THR A 12 2.63 10.61 -6.85
C THR A 12 1.73 10.62 -5.60
N GLN A 13 0.77 9.71 -5.54
CA GLN A 13 -0.22 9.68 -4.47
C GLN A 13 0.16 8.75 -3.32
N TYR A 14 0.73 7.58 -3.62
CA TYR A 14 0.97 6.52 -2.65
C TYR A 14 2.46 6.36 -2.28
N ASP A 15 2.72 5.44 -1.35
CA ASP A 15 4.05 5.09 -0.85
C ASP A 15 4.82 4.13 -1.78
N ALA A 16 6.14 4.07 -1.61
CA ALA A 16 7.04 3.23 -2.42
C ALA A 16 6.67 1.73 -2.37
N VAL A 17 6.20 1.23 -1.23
CA VAL A 17 5.82 -0.18 -1.05
C VAL A 17 4.55 -0.50 -1.86
N THR A 18 3.53 0.35 -1.78
CA THR A 18 2.30 0.21 -2.56
C THR A 18 2.58 0.31 -4.06
N PHE A 19 3.43 1.25 -4.48
CA PHE A 19 3.84 1.39 -5.89
C PHE A 19 4.58 0.15 -6.39
N HIS A 20 5.55 -0.36 -5.62
CA HIS A 20 6.25 -1.60 -5.94
C HIS A 20 5.29 -2.77 -6.08
N GLY A 21 4.32 -2.93 -5.17
CA GLY A 21 3.30 -3.98 -5.27
C GLY A 21 2.49 -3.93 -6.57
N LEU A 22 2.11 -2.72 -7.03
CA LEU A 22 1.45 -2.54 -8.32
C LEU A 22 2.37 -2.96 -9.48
N VAL A 23 3.62 -2.49 -9.47
CA VAL A 23 4.61 -2.79 -10.51
C VAL A 23 4.90 -4.30 -10.56
N SER A 24 5.10 -4.97 -9.43
CA SER A 24 5.28 -6.42 -9.36
C SER A 24 4.08 -7.18 -9.92
N ALA A 25 2.85 -6.73 -9.63
CA ALA A 25 1.64 -7.35 -10.17
C ALA A 25 1.54 -7.24 -11.71
N LEU A 26 2.05 -6.14 -12.28
CA LEU A 26 2.10 -5.92 -13.73
C LEU A 26 3.20 -6.74 -14.43
N ARG A 27 4.20 -7.23 -13.69
CA ARG A 27 5.27 -8.10 -14.21
C ARG A 27 4.76 -9.49 -14.60
N THR A 28 3.63 -9.92 -14.03
CA THR A 28 3.02 -11.21 -14.36
C THR A 28 2.67 -11.28 -15.85
N THR A 29 2.96 -12.41 -16.49
CA THR A 29 2.78 -12.59 -17.95
C THR A 29 1.35 -12.29 -18.38
N GLU A 30 0.35 -12.69 -17.59
CA GLU A 30 -1.06 -12.43 -17.86
C GLU A 30 -1.37 -10.92 -17.93
N ASN A 31 -0.91 -10.15 -16.94
CA ASN A 31 -1.17 -8.71 -16.88
C ASN A 31 -0.34 -7.92 -17.91
N ALA A 32 0.88 -8.39 -18.20
CA ALA A 32 1.74 -7.83 -19.23
C ALA A 32 1.09 -7.95 -20.62
N MET A 33 0.49 -9.10 -20.94
CA MET A 33 -0.23 -9.32 -22.19
C MET A 33 -1.50 -8.45 -22.28
N LYS A 34 -2.29 -8.36 -21.20
CA LYS A 34 -3.48 -7.48 -21.14
C LYS A 34 -3.15 -5.99 -21.32
N THR A 35 -1.92 -5.59 -21.01
CA THR A 35 -1.47 -4.20 -21.08
C THR A 35 -0.85 -3.84 -22.45
N GLY A 36 -0.94 -4.73 -23.43
CA GLY A 36 -0.40 -4.51 -24.77
C GLY A 36 1.09 -4.84 -24.89
N GLY A 37 1.60 -5.72 -24.03
CA GLY A 37 2.93 -6.32 -24.15
C GLY A 37 4.11 -5.41 -23.81
N TRP A 38 3.94 -4.08 -23.73
CA TRP A 38 5.05 -3.15 -23.50
C TRP A 38 5.78 -3.37 -22.16
N MET A 39 5.13 -3.99 -21.17
CA MET A 39 5.75 -4.37 -19.89
C MET A 39 6.82 -5.47 -20.03
N LEU A 40 6.87 -6.19 -21.16
CA LEU A 40 7.84 -7.24 -21.45
C LEU A 40 9.08 -6.73 -22.19
N LEU A 41 9.09 -5.45 -22.61
CA LEU A 41 10.19 -4.85 -23.34
C LEU A 41 11.29 -4.47 -22.35
N ASP A 42 12.53 -4.50 -22.83
CA ASP A 42 13.71 -4.07 -22.06
C ASP A 42 13.57 -2.60 -21.59
N SER A 43 12.84 -1.76 -22.34
CA SER A 43 12.52 -0.39 -21.92
C SER A 43 11.69 -0.31 -20.64
N ALA A 44 10.91 -1.34 -20.32
CA ALA A 44 10.16 -1.43 -19.07
C ALA A 44 11.01 -1.99 -17.92
N GLU A 45 12.16 -2.60 -18.20
CA GLU A 45 13.07 -3.14 -17.18
C GLU A 45 13.54 -2.06 -16.22
N THR A 46 13.86 -0.87 -16.74
CA THR A 46 14.24 0.29 -15.92
C THR A 46 13.17 0.66 -14.91
N LEU A 47 11.88 0.52 -15.24
CA LEU A 47 10.78 0.78 -14.30
C LEU A 47 10.78 -0.21 -13.14
N PHE A 48 10.99 -1.50 -13.42
CA PHE A 48 11.06 -2.53 -12.39
C PHE A 48 12.25 -2.33 -11.46
N LEU A 49 13.44 -2.14 -12.04
CA LEU A 49 14.67 -1.93 -11.28
C LEU A 49 14.57 -0.67 -10.42
N THR A 50 14.12 0.44 -10.99
CA THR A 50 13.95 1.69 -10.23
C THR A 50 12.84 1.64 -9.20
N ALA A 51 11.88 0.72 -9.29
CA ALA A 51 10.89 0.52 -8.22
C ALA A 51 11.49 -0.28 -7.05
N GLU A 52 12.32 -1.27 -7.35
CA GLU A 52 13.00 -2.10 -6.35
C GLU A 52 14.05 -1.32 -5.55
N THR A 53 14.85 -0.48 -6.22
CA THR A 53 15.87 0.36 -5.54
C THR A 53 15.29 1.32 -4.51
N ARG A 54 14.00 1.70 -4.62
CA ARG A 54 13.31 2.54 -3.62
C ARG A 54 12.99 1.82 -2.33
N LEU A 55 12.98 0.48 -2.33
CA LEU A 55 12.75 -0.34 -1.15
C LEU A 55 14.07 -0.86 -0.57
N THR A 56 15.00 -1.23 -1.44
CA THR A 56 16.29 -1.82 -1.06
C THR A 56 17.36 -0.78 -0.73
N GLY A 57 17.16 0.46 -1.19
CA GLY A 57 18.18 1.49 -1.17
C GLY A 57 19.26 1.21 -2.20
N SER A 58 19.84 2.26 -2.79
CA SER A 58 20.91 2.14 -3.79
C SER A 58 22.24 1.59 -3.24
N LYS A 59 22.33 1.29 -1.94
CA LYS A 59 23.53 0.74 -1.32
C LYS A 59 23.59 -0.77 -1.53
N MET A 60 24.14 -1.18 -2.68
CA MET A 60 25.02 -2.34 -2.72
C MET A 60 26.22 -2.06 -1.80
N ASP A 61 26.05 -2.15 -0.48
CA ASP A 61 27.19 -2.36 0.38
C ASP A 61 27.69 -3.78 0.07
N SER A 62 28.84 -3.82 -0.57
CA SER A 62 29.61 -4.98 -1.04
C SER A 62 30.06 -5.91 0.08
N THR A 63 29.10 -6.51 0.81
CA THR A 63 29.40 -7.55 1.79
C THR A 63 28.52 -8.78 1.59
N PRO A 64 29.11 -9.97 1.41
CA PRO A 64 28.38 -11.21 1.17
C PRO A 64 27.91 -11.77 2.51
N LYS A 65 26.94 -11.11 3.15
CA LYS A 65 26.22 -11.67 4.29
C LYS A 65 24.74 -11.45 4.05
N LYS A 66 24.02 -12.57 3.92
CA LYS A 66 22.56 -12.68 3.74
C LYS A 66 21.87 -11.42 4.26
N PRO A 67 21.24 -10.59 3.40
CA PRO A 67 20.62 -9.38 3.87
C PRO A 67 19.52 -9.79 4.84
N LYS A 68 19.73 -9.50 6.12
CA LYS A 68 18.65 -9.58 7.09
C LYS A 68 17.56 -8.66 6.54
N LEU A 69 16.30 -9.10 6.59
CA LEU A 69 15.11 -8.31 6.23
C LEU A 69 15.01 -6.95 6.97
N GLN A 70 15.98 -6.65 7.84
CA GLN A 70 16.10 -5.51 8.74
C GLN A 70 16.82 -4.30 8.13
N ASN A 71 17.48 -4.41 6.96
CA ASN A 71 18.29 -3.32 6.39
C ASN A 71 17.68 -2.63 5.15
N PHE A 72 16.41 -2.90 4.82
CA PHE A 72 15.74 -2.19 3.72
C PHE A 72 15.58 -0.71 4.05
N TYR A 73 16.29 0.16 3.33
CA TYR A 73 16.04 1.60 3.33
C TYR A 73 14.87 1.88 2.40
N ILE A 74 13.66 1.93 2.99
CA ILE A 74 12.45 2.26 2.24
C ILE A 74 12.35 3.78 2.12
N GLU A 75 12.30 4.25 0.88
CA GLU A 75 12.11 5.66 0.54
C GLU A 75 10.81 6.20 1.14
N GLU A 76 10.90 7.37 1.78
CA GLU A 76 9.76 8.07 2.35
C GLU A 76 9.05 8.94 1.31
N ASN A 77 7.73 9.10 1.45
CA ASN A 77 6.99 9.97 0.55
C ASN A 77 7.37 11.44 0.82
N PRO A 78 7.77 12.22 -0.20
CA PRO A 78 8.18 13.61 -0.01
C PRO A 78 7.07 14.51 0.55
N LYS A 79 5.79 14.17 0.33
CA LYS A 79 4.67 14.90 0.93
C LYS A 79 4.62 14.76 2.45
N TRP A 80 5.08 13.64 2.99
CA TRP A 80 5.11 13.43 4.44
C TRP A 80 6.17 14.30 5.09
N LEU A 81 7.35 14.42 4.47
CA LEU A 81 8.40 15.34 4.92
C LEU A 81 7.89 16.79 4.94
N ALA A 82 7.31 17.25 3.83
CA ALA A 82 6.75 18.60 3.74
C ALA A 82 5.65 18.86 4.79
N LEU A 83 4.77 17.88 5.02
CA LEU A 83 3.74 17.99 6.05
C LEU A 83 4.36 18.07 7.46
N SER A 84 5.40 17.28 7.74
CA SER A 84 6.06 17.31 9.04
C SER A 84 6.73 18.65 9.33
N ASP A 85 7.30 19.28 8.29
CA ASP A 85 7.88 20.61 8.39
C ASP A 85 6.80 21.66 8.70
N ILE A 86 5.68 21.62 7.98
CA ILE A 86 4.54 22.53 8.22
C ILE A 86 3.96 22.34 9.63
N LEU A 87 3.79 21.10 10.08
CA LEU A 87 3.27 20.82 11.42
C LEU A 87 4.23 21.28 12.52
N ARG A 88 5.54 21.19 12.31
CA ARG A 88 6.56 21.73 13.21
C ARG A 88 6.47 23.25 13.27
N GLU A 89 6.40 23.91 12.12
CA GLU A 89 6.26 25.37 12.03
C GLU A 89 5.00 25.87 12.74
N ILE A 90 3.86 25.21 12.53
CA ILE A 90 2.61 25.54 13.24
C ILE A 90 2.81 25.41 14.75
N LYS A 91 3.41 24.31 15.22
CA LYS A 91 3.65 24.07 16.65
C LYS A 91 4.52 25.17 17.29
N GLU A 92 5.50 25.70 16.56
CA GLU A 92 6.36 26.80 17.03
C GLU A 92 5.64 28.15 17.11
N ASN A 93 4.62 28.35 16.27
CA ASN A 93 3.82 29.58 16.25
C ASN A 93 2.66 29.59 17.26
N ILE A 94 2.21 28.42 17.73
CA ILE A 94 1.14 28.33 18.72
C ILE A 94 1.70 28.76 20.09
N SER A 95 1.00 29.69 20.75
CA SER A 95 1.38 30.12 22.09
C SER A 95 1.28 28.94 23.09
N PRO A 96 2.22 28.81 24.04
CA PRO A 96 2.17 27.73 25.02
C PRO A 96 0.91 27.77 25.89
N ASP A 97 0.28 28.95 26.05
CA ASP A 97 -0.95 29.15 26.83
C ASP A 97 -2.23 28.78 26.05
N SER A 98 -2.18 28.63 24.72
CA SER A 98 -3.31 28.24 23.87
C SER A 98 -3.54 26.73 23.79
N PHE A 99 -2.60 25.90 24.27
CA PHE A 99 -2.77 24.44 24.32
C PHE A 99 -3.72 24.08 25.48
N PRO A 100 -4.91 23.46 25.24
CA PRO A 100 -5.25 22.51 24.16
C PRO A 100 -6.38 22.98 23.21
N THR A 101 -6.63 24.28 23.14
CA THR A 101 -7.79 24.86 22.43
C THR A 101 -7.65 24.84 20.91
N GLU A 102 -6.43 24.93 20.41
CA GLU A 102 -6.14 24.99 18.97
C GLU A 102 -6.03 23.58 18.37
N LYS A 103 -6.84 23.32 17.34
CA LYS A 103 -6.92 22.03 16.65
C LYS A 103 -6.54 22.18 15.18
N ILE A 104 -5.74 21.23 14.68
CA ILE A 104 -5.35 21.17 13.27
C ILE A 104 -6.26 20.17 12.55
N LEU A 105 -6.90 20.61 11.46
CA LEU A 105 -7.70 19.75 10.58
C LEU A 105 -6.92 19.47 9.29
N ILE A 106 -6.68 18.19 9.01
CA ILE A 106 -6.06 17.74 7.76
C ILE A 106 -7.12 17.04 6.92
N LEU A 107 -7.37 17.54 5.71
CA LEU A 107 -8.29 16.94 4.75
C LEU A 107 -7.54 16.02 3.78
N THR A 108 -8.10 14.85 3.50
CA THR A 108 -7.53 13.87 2.57
C THR A 108 -8.59 13.42 1.58
N SER A 109 -8.17 12.88 0.43
CA SER A 109 -9.07 12.44 -0.65
C SER A 109 -9.90 11.21 -0.28
N ASP A 110 -9.36 10.32 0.54
CA ASP A 110 -9.89 8.99 0.80
C ASP A 110 -9.53 8.50 2.20
N SER A 111 -10.38 7.64 2.76
CA SER A 111 -10.25 7.11 4.13
C SER A 111 -8.98 6.28 4.32
N ARG A 112 -8.47 5.64 3.26
CA ARG A 112 -7.20 4.91 3.29
C ARG A 112 -6.03 5.87 3.53
N THR A 113 -5.98 6.97 2.78
CA THR A 113 -4.95 8.00 2.95
C THR A 113 -5.06 8.66 4.33
N ALA A 114 -6.28 8.92 4.83
CA ALA A 114 -6.49 9.42 6.19
C ALA A 114 -5.86 8.51 7.25
N ARG A 115 -6.12 7.20 7.17
CA ARG A 115 -5.58 6.22 8.12
C ARG A 115 -4.07 6.03 8.00
N GLN A 116 -3.53 6.03 6.78
CA GLN A 116 -2.08 6.01 6.58
C GLN A 116 -1.43 7.24 7.20
N LEU A 117 -2.05 8.41 7.05
CA LEU A 117 -1.53 9.66 7.60
C LEU A 117 -1.61 9.68 9.13
N GLU A 118 -2.71 9.20 9.71
CA GLU A 118 -2.86 9.02 11.16
C GLU A 118 -1.74 8.13 11.74
N GLU A 119 -1.46 7.00 11.08
CA GLU A 119 -0.40 6.09 11.51
C GLU A 119 0.99 6.69 11.31
N TYR A 120 1.20 7.44 10.23
CA TYR A 120 2.43 8.20 9.98
C TYR A 120 2.69 9.22 11.10
N LEU A 121 1.70 10.03 11.47
CA LEU A 121 1.83 11.05 12.52
C LEU A 121 2.02 10.44 13.92
N SER A 122 1.45 9.25 14.16
CA SER A 122 1.54 8.56 15.46
C SER A 122 2.84 7.78 15.64
N THR A 123 3.35 7.13 14.59
CA THR A 123 4.44 6.14 14.70
C THR A 123 5.70 6.49 13.89
N GLY A 124 5.59 7.41 12.93
CA GLY A 124 6.65 7.80 12.00
C GLY A 124 6.69 6.97 10.71
N ALA A 125 7.21 7.57 9.63
CA ALA A 125 7.25 6.98 8.28
C ALA A 125 7.90 5.59 8.26
N GLN A 126 9.08 5.47 8.86
CA GLN A 126 9.87 4.25 8.79
C GLN A 126 9.18 3.02 9.41
N LYS A 127 8.44 3.20 10.53
CA LYS A 127 7.68 2.10 11.15
C LYS A 127 6.48 1.71 10.29
N LEU A 128 5.74 2.70 9.79
CA LEU A 128 4.62 2.49 8.87
C LEU A 128 5.05 1.74 7.61
N LEU A 129 6.12 2.21 6.94
CA LEU A 129 6.64 1.61 5.71
C LEU A 129 7.10 0.16 5.93
N ARG A 130 7.81 -0.12 7.02
CA ARG A 130 8.19 -1.50 7.37
C ARG A 130 6.99 -2.39 7.62
N LYS A 131 5.96 -1.88 8.29
CA LYS A 131 4.71 -2.63 8.52
C LYS A 131 4.00 -2.93 7.19
N LEU A 132 3.91 -1.95 6.29
CA LEU A 132 3.32 -2.13 4.97
C LEU A 132 4.11 -3.16 4.14
N PHE A 133 5.44 -3.10 4.17
CA PHE A 133 6.31 -4.03 3.48
C PHE A 133 6.18 -5.46 4.01
N ASN A 134 6.23 -5.64 5.33
CA ASN A 134 6.05 -6.97 5.93
C ASN A 134 4.68 -7.55 5.59
N LYS A 135 3.64 -6.70 5.52
CA LYS A 135 2.31 -7.12 5.10
C LYS A 135 2.27 -7.53 3.63
N SER A 136 2.94 -6.80 2.72
CA SER A 136 2.97 -7.16 1.30
C SER A 136 3.75 -8.45 1.06
N VAL A 137 4.91 -8.62 1.71
CA VAL A 137 5.69 -9.88 1.64
C VAL A 137 4.89 -11.04 2.21
N ALA A 138 4.24 -10.88 3.36
CA ALA A 138 3.42 -11.93 3.94
C ALA A 138 2.21 -12.31 3.07
N LEU A 139 1.68 -11.38 2.27
CA LEU A 139 0.66 -11.70 1.27
C LEU A 139 1.29 -12.51 0.12
N THR A 140 2.42 -12.05 -0.42
CA THR A 140 3.14 -12.77 -1.49
C THR A 140 3.53 -14.19 -1.07
N ASP A 141 4.02 -14.41 0.15
CA ASP A 141 4.39 -15.75 0.66
C ASP A 141 3.17 -16.67 0.83
N LYS A 142 2.01 -16.10 1.19
CA LYS A 142 0.76 -16.85 1.32
C LYS A 142 0.19 -17.25 -0.04
N PHE A 143 0.29 -16.37 -1.03
CA PHE A 143 -0.16 -16.67 -2.40
C PHE A 143 0.85 -17.54 -3.18
N GLY A 144 2.16 -17.35 -2.98
CA GLY A 144 3.21 -18.17 -3.60
C GLY A 144 3.27 -19.61 -3.08
N ARG A 145 2.65 -19.92 -1.94
CA ARG A 145 2.45 -21.28 -1.45
C ARG A 145 1.27 -22.02 -2.10
N LEU A 146 0.39 -21.32 -2.82
CA LEU A 146 -0.80 -21.91 -3.46
C LEU A 146 -0.56 -22.30 -4.93
N ASP A 147 0.61 -22.01 -5.51
CA ASP A 147 0.96 -22.44 -6.88
C ASP A 147 1.37 -23.92 -6.98
N ASN A 148 1.43 -24.65 -5.85
CA ASN A 148 1.66 -26.09 -5.84
C ASN A 148 0.38 -26.84 -5.44
N GLY A 149 -0.54 -26.95 -6.40
CA GLY A 149 -1.61 -27.95 -6.37
C GLY A 149 -2.95 -27.45 -5.85
N GLU A 150 -3.91 -27.44 -6.78
CA GLU A 150 -5.37 -27.40 -6.58
C GLU A 150 -5.97 -25.99 -6.42
N GLY A 151 -6.45 -25.48 -7.56
CA GLY A 151 -7.18 -24.23 -7.64
C GLY A 151 -8.55 -24.33 -6.99
N GLU A 152 -8.79 -23.48 -5.99
CA GLU A 152 -10.14 -23.08 -5.61
C GLU A 152 -10.44 -21.69 -6.17
N VAL A 153 -11.48 -21.65 -7.00
CA VAL A 153 -12.06 -20.45 -7.59
C VAL A 153 -12.66 -19.59 -6.47
N PHE A 154 -12.12 -18.39 -6.26
CA PHE A 154 -12.73 -17.38 -5.40
C PHE A 154 -14.11 -16.98 -5.94
N GLN A 155 -15.18 -17.44 -5.30
CA GLN A 155 -16.52 -16.88 -5.47
C GLN A 155 -16.64 -15.58 -4.68
N GLU A 156 -17.13 -14.54 -5.35
CA GLU A 156 -17.49 -13.25 -4.76
C GLU A 156 -18.63 -13.44 -3.74
N ASP A 157 -18.35 -13.18 -2.46
CA ASP A 157 -19.34 -13.16 -1.38
C ASP A 157 -20.40 -12.08 -1.65
N ARG A 158 -21.56 -12.48 -2.15
CA ARG A 158 -22.75 -11.62 -2.18
C ARG A 158 -23.33 -11.44 -0.77
N PRO A 159 -23.88 -10.26 -0.44
CA PRO A 159 -24.38 -9.98 0.90
C PRO A 159 -25.56 -10.89 1.26
N ARG A 160 -25.51 -11.45 2.47
CA ARG A 160 -26.52 -12.35 3.03
C ARG A 160 -27.88 -11.67 3.09
N LYS A 161 -28.85 -12.15 2.30
CA LYS A 161 -30.26 -11.80 2.47
C LYS A 161 -30.77 -12.39 3.80
N ASN A 162 -31.10 -11.51 4.72
CA ASN A 162 -31.75 -11.82 5.99
C ASN A 162 -33.14 -12.41 5.70
N LYS A 163 -33.36 -13.70 5.96
CA LYS A 163 -34.70 -14.31 5.92
C LYS A 163 -35.38 -14.05 7.25
N GLY A 164 -36.20 -13.00 7.31
CA GLY A 164 -37.20 -12.82 8.35
C GLY A 164 -38.19 -13.98 8.34
N GLY A 165 -38.47 -14.53 9.53
CA GLY A 165 -39.46 -15.57 9.72
C GLY A 165 -40.87 -15.04 9.57
N VAL A 166 -41.76 -15.85 8.98
CA VAL A 166 -43.21 -15.69 9.07
C VAL A 166 -43.86 -17.07 9.09
N GLY A 167 -44.78 -17.29 10.04
CA GLY A 167 -46.05 -17.94 9.70
C GLY A 167 -46.36 -19.32 10.29
N LYS A 168 -47.05 -19.28 11.44
CA LYS A 168 -48.11 -20.18 11.92
C LYS A 168 -48.61 -21.27 10.94
N LYS A 169 -48.76 -22.50 11.44
CA LYS A 169 -49.81 -23.43 11.00
C LYS A 169 -50.73 -23.76 12.19
N VAL A 170 -51.99 -23.33 12.06
CA VAL A 170 -53.14 -23.84 12.83
C VAL A 170 -53.85 -24.80 11.89
N GLN A 171 -54.09 -26.04 12.34
CA GLN A 171 -54.85 -27.04 11.60
C GLN A 171 -56.19 -27.23 12.32
N GLN A 172 -57.28 -26.87 11.65
CA GLN A 172 -58.64 -27.32 11.98
C GLN A 172 -58.87 -28.66 11.26
N LYS A 173 -59.33 -29.68 11.98
CA LYS A 173 -60.57 -30.42 11.71
C LYS A 173 -60.88 -31.36 12.86
#